data_AF-A0A0F9NF76-F1
#
_entry.id   AF-A0A0F9NF76-F1
#
_cell.length_a   1.000
_cell.length_b   1.000
_cell.length_c   1.000
_cell.angle_alpha   90.00
_cell.angle_beta   90.00
_cell.angle_gamma   90.00
#
_symmetry.space_group_name_H-M   'P 1'
#
loop_
_entity.id
_entity.type
_entity.pdbx_description
1 polymer ?
#
loop_
_entity_poly.entity_id
_entity_poly.type
_entity_poly.pdbx_seq_one_letter_code
_entity_poly.pdbx_strand_id
1 'polypeptide(L)'
;MLFQNADPLIFIIWLILATVIVTLIIYIVVILLESKTRASDKKFVIFLLAFIIVLILPVVLNAIGMVLNAIGNALAEARNALDNGGVNHVGDLVPVIGFLILLVLVKFLIDIPWDKSVWIALLVLFILYIMYSLLPELYTFLGVGF
;
A
#
# COMPACT_ATOMS: atom_id res chain seq x y z
N MET A 1 4.08 11.38 15.23
CA MET A 1 5.55 11.48 15.29
C MET A 1 6.17 10.18 14.77
N LEU A 2 6.75 10.18 13.57
CA LEU A 2 7.25 8.96 12.89
C LEU A 2 8.45 8.28 13.58
N PHE A 3 9.05 8.92 14.59
CA PHE A 3 10.30 8.46 15.23
C PHE A 3 10.29 8.51 16.76
N GLN A 4 9.13 8.66 17.40
CA GLN A 4 9.12 8.92 18.85
C GLN A 4 9.11 7.68 19.75
N ASN A 5 8.69 6.52 19.23
CA ASN A 5 8.56 5.28 20.03
C ASN A 5 9.33 4.08 19.43
N ALA A 6 9.98 4.25 18.27
CA ALA A 6 10.90 3.28 17.68
C ALA A 6 12.30 3.57 18.14
N ASP A 7 13.12 2.53 18.30
CA ASP A 7 14.54 2.68 18.00
C ASP A 7 14.67 3.01 16.50
N PRO A 8 15.05 4.23 16.09
CA PRO A 8 15.03 4.64 14.69
C PRO A 8 15.89 3.74 13.80
N LEU A 9 16.93 3.12 14.39
CA LEU A 9 17.78 2.14 13.72
C LEU A 9 16.99 0.90 13.28
N ILE A 10 16.16 0.35 14.17
CA ILE A 10 15.34 -0.83 13.90
C ILE A 10 14.32 -0.53 12.80
N PHE A 11 13.71 0.67 12.83
CA PHE A 11 12.80 1.10 11.76
C PHE A 11 13.48 1.14 10.39
N ILE A 12 14.67 1.75 10.31
CA ILE A 12 15.43 1.82 9.05
C ILE A 12 15.77 0.43 8.54
N ILE A 13 16.19 -0.48 9.42
CA ILE A 13 16.50 -1.87 9.06
C ILE A 13 15.26 -2.57 8.49
N TRP A 14 14.12 -2.47 9.16
CA TRP A 14 12.86 -3.06 8.66
C TRP A 14 12.40 -2.45 7.34
N LEU A 15 12.53 -1.13 7.18
CA LEU A 15 12.20 -0.43 5.94
C LEU A 15 13.05 -0.93 4.78
N ILE A 16 14.36 -1.05 4.99
CA ILE A 16 15.29 -1.59 3.98
C ILE A 16 14.91 -3.03 3.65
N LEU A 17 14.73 -3.88 4.67
CA LEU A 17 14.38 -5.29 4.47
C LEU A 17 13.07 -5.43 3.69
N ALA A 18 12.03 -4.69 4.08
CA ALA A 18 10.74 -4.72 3.41
C ALA A 18 10.84 -4.25 1.96
N THR A 19 11.59 -3.17 1.71
CA THR A 19 11.84 -2.67 0.35
C THR A 19 12.56 -3.71 -0.50
N VAL A 20 13.57 -4.39 0.04
CA VAL A 20 14.30 -5.45 -0.67
C VAL A 20 13.38 -6.62 -1.00
N ILE A 21 12.58 -7.09 -0.04
CA ILE A 21 11.63 -8.20 -0.26
C ILE A 21 10.62 -7.84 -1.36
N VAL A 22 9.97 -6.67 -1.25
CA VAL A 22 8.99 -6.22 -2.24
C VAL A 22 9.65 -6.03 -3.62
N THR A 23 10.88 -5.52 -3.67
CA THR A 23 11.65 -5.40 -4.92
C THR A 23 11.84 -6.76 -5.59
N LEU A 24 12.31 -7.75 -4.83
CA LEU A 24 12.57 -9.10 -5.35
C LEU A 24 11.28 -9.74 -5.89
N ILE A 25 10.17 -9.53 -5.20
CA ILE A 25 8.87 -10.08 -5.58
C ILE A 25 8.36 -9.44 -6.85
N ILE A 26 8.34 -8.10 -6.92
CA ILE A 26 7.95 -7.40 -8.15
C ILE A 26 8.85 -7.85 -9.30
N TYR A 27 10.16 -7.94 -9.07
CA TYR A 27 11.11 -8.37 -10.10
C TYR A 27 10.81 -9.78 -10.62
N ILE A 28 10.59 -10.77 -9.73
CA ILE A 28 10.23 -12.13 -10.11
C ILE A 28 8.90 -12.16 -10.86
N VAL A 29 7.89 -11.44 -10.39
CA VAL A 29 6.56 -11.42 -11.01
C VAL A 29 6.64 -10.78 -12.40
N VAL A 30 7.41 -9.70 -12.58
CA VAL A 30 7.64 -9.09 -13.90
C VAL A 30 8.35 -10.06 -14.85
N ILE A 31 9.30 -10.87 -14.36
CA ILE A 31 9.91 -11.94 -15.17
C ILE A 31 8.86 -12.95 -15.64
N LEU A 32 7.97 -13.37 -14.74
CA LEU A 32 6.99 -14.43 -15.00
C LEU A 32 5.85 -13.97 -15.93
N LEU A 33 5.36 -12.74 -15.75
CA LEU A 33 4.20 -12.24 -16.48
C LEU A 33 4.57 -11.45 -17.74
N GLU A 34 5.72 -10.78 -17.77
CA GLU A 34 6.14 -9.95 -18.89
C GLU A 34 7.35 -10.53 -19.62
N SER A 35 8.57 -10.34 -19.08
CA SER A 35 9.80 -10.91 -19.63
C SER A 35 11.02 -10.61 -18.74
N LYS A 36 12.09 -11.41 -18.92
CA LYS A 36 13.41 -11.15 -18.30
C LYS A 36 14.00 -9.80 -18.74
N THR A 37 13.86 -9.45 -20.02
CA THR A 37 14.38 -8.19 -20.57
C THR A 37 13.72 -7.00 -19.89
N ARG A 38 12.37 -6.99 -19.80
CA ARG A 38 11.65 -5.91 -19.13
C ARG A 38 12.03 -5.78 -17.66
N ALA A 39 12.12 -6.89 -16.94
CA ALA A 39 12.53 -6.89 -15.53
C ALA A 39 13.93 -6.29 -15.35
N SER A 40 14.88 -6.67 -16.22
CA SER A 40 16.24 -6.14 -16.21
C SER A 40 16.29 -4.64 -16.51
N ASP A 41 15.57 -4.20 -17.55
CA ASP A 41 15.54 -2.80 -17.99
C ASP A 41 14.91 -1.88 -16.94
N LYS A 42 13.89 -2.39 -16.24
CA LYS A 42 13.14 -1.65 -15.22
C LYS A 42 13.63 -1.91 -13.80
N LYS A 43 14.75 -2.61 -13.57
CA LYS A 43 15.21 -3.01 -12.22
C LYS A 43 15.29 -1.86 -11.21
N PHE A 44 15.79 -0.70 -11.63
CA PHE A 44 15.86 0.49 -10.77
C PHE A 44 14.48 1.08 -10.49
N VAL A 45 13.60 1.04 -11.48
CA VAL A 45 12.22 1.50 -11.34
C VAL A 45 11.42 0.56 -10.44
N ILE A 46 11.68 -0.75 -10.51
CA ILE A 46 11.09 -1.76 -9.62
C ILE A 46 11.52 -1.52 -8.18
N PHE A 47 12.81 -1.25 -7.95
CA PHE A 47 13.32 -0.87 -6.63
C PHE A 47 12.68 0.41 -6.10
N LEU A 48 12.60 1.46 -6.94
CA LEU A 48 11.95 2.72 -6.59
C LEU A 48 10.46 2.52 -6.27
N LEU A 49 9.75 1.71 -7.07
CA LEU A 49 8.36 1.35 -6.86
C LEU A 49 8.18 0.64 -5.52
N ALA A 50 9.01 -0.35 -5.20
CA ALA A 50 8.97 -1.05 -3.92
C ALA A 50 9.17 -0.07 -2.75
N PHE A 51 10.10 0.87 -2.87
CA PHE A 51 10.32 1.89 -1.85
C PHE A 51 9.10 2.81 -1.66
N ILE A 52 8.50 3.29 -2.75
CA ILE A 52 7.26 4.09 -2.71
C ILE A 52 6.13 3.31 -2.05
N ILE A 53 5.98 2.04 -2.39
CA ILE A 53 4.94 1.17 -1.84
C ILE A 53 5.12 0.94 -0.34
N VAL A 54 6.35 0.70 0.11
CA VAL A 54 6.59 0.41 1.53
C VAL A 54 6.54 1.67 2.38
N LEU A 55 7.05 2.81 1.88
CA LEU A 55 7.17 4.04 2.67
C LEU A 55 6.02 5.02 2.45
N ILE A 56 5.73 5.34 1.19
CA ILE A 56 4.86 6.48 0.83
C ILE A 56 3.39 6.06 0.78
N LEU A 57 3.09 4.91 0.15
CA LEU A 57 1.72 4.43 -0.01
C LEU A 57 0.97 4.35 1.33
N PRO A 58 1.54 3.85 2.44
CA PRO A 58 0.81 3.74 3.69
C PRO A 58 0.50 5.10 4.33
N VAL A 59 1.42 6.06 4.20
CA VAL A 59 1.19 7.46 4.63
C VAL A 59 0.05 8.09 3.84
N VAL A 60 0.03 7.88 2.51
CA VAL A 60 -1.05 8.36 1.64
C VAL A 60 -2.38 7.70 2.00
N LEU A 61 -2.40 6.39 2.29
CA LEU A 61 -3.62 5.67 2.64
C LEU A 61 -4.18 6.08 4.00
N ASN A 62 -3.32 6.37 4.99
CA ASN A 62 -3.78 6.94 6.25
C ASN A 62 -4.43 8.31 6.04
N ALA A 63 -3.80 9.19 5.25
CA ALA A 63 -4.38 10.50 4.92
C ALA A 63 -5.75 10.37 4.23
N ILE A 64 -5.87 9.47 3.26
CA ILE A 64 -7.15 9.17 2.60
C ILE A 64 -8.16 8.62 3.62
N GLY A 65 -7.75 7.70 4.49
CA GLY A 65 -8.59 7.13 5.53
C GLY A 65 -9.10 8.16 6.52
N MET A 66 -8.29 9.13 6.93
CA MET A 66 -8.74 10.24 7.78
C MET A 66 -9.85 11.05 7.11
N VAL A 67 -9.69 11.39 5.83
CA VAL A 67 -10.68 12.16 5.08
C VAL A 67 -11.97 11.35 4.86
N LEU A 68 -11.85 10.09 4.43
CA LEU A 68 -13.00 9.23 4.18
C LEU A 68 -13.80 8.93 5.44
N ASN A 69 -13.11 8.67 6.56
CA ASN A 69 -13.78 8.47 7.85
C ASN A 69 -14.43 9.75 8.37
N ALA A 70 -13.82 10.92 8.18
CA ALA A 70 -14.46 12.18 8.55
C ALA A 70 -15.78 12.40 7.79
N ILE A 71 -15.78 12.16 6.48
CA ILE A 71 -16.99 12.25 5.64
C ILE A 71 -18.01 11.18 6.06
N GLY A 72 -17.57 9.94 6.21
CA GLY A 72 -18.43 8.82 6.56
C GLY A 72 -19.08 8.96 7.93
N ASN A 73 -18.35 9.47 8.92
CA ASN A 73 -18.88 9.77 10.25
C ASN A 73 -19.89 10.91 10.19
N ALA A 74 -19.63 11.99 9.45
CA ALA A 74 -20.59 13.07 9.30
C ALA A 74 -21.92 12.61 8.66
N LEU A 75 -21.85 11.72 7.66
CA LEU A 75 -23.03 11.10 7.05
C LEU A 75 -23.76 10.16 8.03
N ALA A 76 -23.02 9.36 8.79
CA ALA A 76 -23.58 8.48 9.81
C ALA A 76 -24.28 9.27 10.90
N GLU A 77 -23.69 10.36 11.39
CA GLU A 77 -24.30 11.27 12.36
C GLU A 77 -25.58 11.92 11.84
N ALA A 78 -25.56 12.43 10.60
CA ALA A 78 -26.74 13.01 9.97
C ALA A 78 -27.90 12.00 9.84
N ARG A 79 -27.58 10.73 9.53
CA ARG A 79 -28.57 9.65 9.48
C ARG A 79 -29.05 9.23 10.87
N ASN A 80 -28.15 9.14 11.84
CA ASN A 80 -28.50 8.81 13.22
C ASN A 80 -29.45 9.85 13.83
N ALA A 81 -29.34 11.11 13.43
CA ALA A 81 -30.30 12.16 13.81
C ALA A 81 -31.72 11.96 13.24
N LEU A 82 -31.90 11.13 12.20
CA LEU A 82 -33.18 10.86 11.54
C LEU A 82 -33.79 9.51 11.97
N ASP A 83 -33.02 8.42 11.90
CA ASP A 83 -33.53 7.05 12.06
C ASP A 83 -32.67 6.14 12.97
N ASN A 84 -31.59 6.68 13.56
CA ASN A 84 -30.64 5.95 14.41
C ASN A 84 -30.02 4.68 13.77
N GLY A 85 -29.95 4.63 12.43
CA GLY A 85 -29.41 3.50 11.66
C GLY A 85 -28.12 3.79 10.87
N GLY A 86 -27.42 4.88 11.19
CA GLY A 86 -26.22 5.36 10.52
C GLY A 86 -24.94 4.64 10.97
N VAL A 87 -24.21 4.08 10.00
CA VAL A 87 -22.86 3.51 10.17
C VAL A 87 -21.94 4.06 9.08
N ASN A 88 -20.68 4.31 9.42
CA ASN A 88 -19.68 4.76 8.46
C ASN A 88 -19.14 3.57 7.65
N HIS A 89 -19.57 3.48 6.39
CA HIS A 89 -19.03 2.54 5.39
C HIS A 89 -18.09 3.21 4.37
N VAL A 90 -17.89 4.53 4.47
CA VAL A 90 -17.04 5.27 3.53
C VAL A 90 -15.56 4.98 3.83
N GLY A 91 -15.22 4.78 5.10
CA GLY A 91 -13.89 4.33 5.52
C GLY A 91 -13.47 2.98 4.93
N ASP A 92 -14.43 2.07 4.67
CA ASP A 92 -14.16 0.74 4.11
C ASP A 92 -13.62 0.79 2.66
N LEU A 93 -13.67 1.97 2.01
CA LEU A 93 -13.14 2.16 0.66
C LEU A 93 -11.61 2.38 0.61
N VAL A 94 -10.95 2.59 1.75
CA VAL A 94 -9.50 2.87 1.78
C VAL A 94 -8.67 1.75 1.13
N PRO A 95 -8.90 0.46 1.41
CA PRO A 95 -8.16 -0.63 0.76
C PRO A 95 -8.37 -0.67 -0.75
N VAL A 96 -9.59 -0.36 -1.22
CA VAL A 96 -9.92 -0.30 -2.66
C VAL A 96 -9.11 0.81 -3.33
N ILE A 97 -9.06 2.00 -2.72
CA ILE A 97 -8.26 3.11 -3.24
C ILE A 97 -6.77 2.78 -3.21
N GLY A 98 -6.28 2.10 -2.16
CA GLY A 98 -4.91 1.61 -2.09
C GLY A 98 -4.55 0.67 -3.23
N PHE A 99 -5.44 -0.27 -3.55
CA PHE A 99 -5.28 -1.14 -4.72
C PHE A 99 -5.24 -0.33 -6.02
N LEU A 100 -6.15 0.64 -6.21
CA LEU A 100 -6.19 1.46 -7.43
C LEU A 100 -4.91 2.32 -7.60
N ILE A 101 -4.41 2.92 -6.53
CA ILE A 101 -3.14 3.66 -6.54
C ILE A 101 -1.99 2.72 -6.92
N LEU A 102 -1.90 1.56 -6.27
CA LEU A 102 -0.88 0.56 -6.55
C LEU A 102 -0.92 0.10 -8.02
N LEU A 103 -2.12 -0.15 -8.54
CA LEU A 103 -2.34 -0.55 -9.92
C LEU A 103 -1.82 0.51 -10.91
N VAL A 104 -2.16 1.78 -10.67
CA VAL A 104 -1.68 2.92 -11.47
C VAL A 104 -0.15 3.03 -11.41
N LEU A 105 0.43 2.94 -10.21
CA LEU A 105 1.89 2.99 -10.04
C LEU A 105 2.58 1.87 -10.82
N VAL A 106 2.11 0.62 -10.68
CA VAL A 106 2.64 -0.54 -11.42
C VAL A 106 2.52 -0.33 -12.93
N LYS A 107 1.33 0.08 -13.41
CA LYS A 107 1.06 0.26 -14.84
C LYS A 107 2.00 1.26 -15.51
N PHE A 108 2.24 2.40 -14.86
CA PHE A 108 2.99 3.50 -15.46
C PHE A 108 4.49 3.44 -15.18
N LEU A 109 4.92 2.97 -14.00
CA LEU A 109 6.35 2.89 -13.68
C LEU A 109 7.01 1.70 -14.38
N ILE A 110 6.38 0.51 -14.34
CA ILE A 110 6.93 -0.69 -14.99
C ILE A 110 6.66 -0.66 -16.51
N ASP A 111 5.63 0.06 -16.94
CA ASP A 111 5.23 0.19 -18.35
C ASP A 111 4.88 -1.16 -18.98
N ILE A 112 3.80 -1.77 -18.48
CA ILE A 112 3.29 -3.07 -18.93
C ILE A 112 1.79 -2.97 -19.25
N PRO A 113 1.20 -3.93 -19.99
CA PRO A 113 -0.25 -3.99 -20.24
C PRO A 113 -1.11 -4.02 -18.96
N TRP A 114 -2.35 -3.53 -19.05
CA TRP A 114 -3.26 -3.44 -17.89
C TRP A 114 -3.62 -4.80 -17.30
N ASP A 115 -3.86 -5.80 -18.15
CA ASP A 115 -4.15 -7.19 -17.75
C ASP A 115 -3.05 -7.76 -16.86
N LYS A 116 -1.78 -7.55 -17.23
CA LYS A 116 -0.64 -7.96 -16.41
C LYS A 116 -0.47 -7.10 -15.17
N SER A 117 -0.66 -5.78 -15.29
CA SER A 117 -0.53 -4.83 -14.18
C SER A 117 -1.45 -5.17 -13.01
N VAL A 118 -2.68 -5.61 -13.30
CA VAL A 118 -3.64 -6.06 -12.28
C VAL A 118 -3.09 -7.22 -11.47
N TRP A 119 -2.54 -8.25 -12.12
CA TRP A 119 -1.97 -9.41 -11.45
C TRP A 119 -0.74 -9.05 -10.60
N ILE A 120 0.13 -8.16 -11.10
CA ILE A 120 1.27 -7.68 -10.33
C ILE A 120 0.78 -6.91 -9.10
N ALA A 121 -0.16 -5.98 -9.25
CA ALA A 121 -0.69 -5.18 -8.15
C ALA A 121 -1.37 -6.05 -7.08
N LEU A 122 -2.17 -7.04 -7.48
CA LEU A 122 -2.80 -7.98 -6.56
C LEU A 122 -1.77 -8.81 -5.78
N LEU A 123 -0.76 -9.36 -6.46
CA LEU A 123 0.31 -10.12 -5.81
C LEU A 123 1.11 -9.27 -4.84
N VAL A 124 1.45 -8.04 -5.23
CA VAL A 124 2.17 -7.11 -4.36
C VAL A 124 1.34 -6.75 -3.14
N LEU A 125 0.06 -6.43 -3.31
CA LEU A 125 -0.85 -6.12 -2.21
C LEU A 125 -0.96 -7.31 -1.23
N PHE A 126 -1.11 -8.52 -1.77
CA PHE A 126 -1.17 -9.74 -0.97
C PHE A 126 0.09 -9.96 -0.14
N ILE A 127 1.27 -9.76 -0.74
CA ILE A 127 2.52 -9.89 0.00
C ILE A 127 2.70 -8.77 1.03
N LEU A 128 2.37 -7.53 0.70
CA LEU A 128 2.41 -6.43 1.67
C LEU A 128 1.54 -6.76 2.89
N TYR A 129 0.36 -7.33 2.67
CA TYR A 129 -0.51 -7.77 3.75
C TYR A 129 0.14 -8.85 4.64
N ILE A 130 0.76 -9.87 4.04
CA ILE A 130 1.52 -10.89 4.78
C ILE A 130 2.66 -10.24 5.56
N MET A 131 3.43 -9.34 4.92
CA MET A 131 4.56 -8.68 5.55
C MET A 131 4.13 -7.81 6.73
N TYR A 132 3.07 -7.02 6.60
CA TYR A 132 2.56 -6.20 7.70
C TYR A 132 1.98 -7.05 8.83
N SER A 133 1.46 -8.23 8.53
CA SER A 133 0.99 -9.18 9.54
C SER A 133 2.15 -9.85 10.31
N LEU A 134 3.26 -10.13 9.63
CA LEU A 134 4.45 -10.76 10.22
C LEU A 134 5.37 -9.76 10.93
N LEU A 135 5.36 -8.50 10.49
CA LEU A 135 6.22 -7.41 10.97
C LEU A 135 5.35 -6.25 11.50
N PRO A 136 4.70 -6.44 12.67
CA PRO A 136 3.78 -5.45 13.22
C PRO A 136 4.46 -4.12 13.54
N GLU A 137 5.78 -4.08 13.75
CA GLU A 137 6.53 -2.83 13.95
C GLU A 137 6.45 -1.95 12.69
N LEU A 138 6.60 -2.52 11.50
CA LEU A 138 6.50 -1.80 10.23
C LEU A 138 5.09 -1.18 10.06
N TYR A 139 4.06 -1.94 10.45
CA TYR A 139 2.66 -1.52 10.46
C TYR A 139 2.40 -0.37 11.44
N THR A 140 2.90 -0.51 12.67
CA THR A 140 2.68 0.44 13.77
C THR A 140 3.42 1.76 13.51
N PHE A 141 4.64 1.71 12.95
CA PHE A 141 5.45 2.91 12.66
C PHE A 141 4.91 3.76 11.52
N LEU A 142 4.37 3.12 10.49
CA LEU A 142 3.77 3.82 9.36
C LEU A 142 2.37 4.36 9.68
N GLY A 143 1.89 4.14 10.90
CA GLY A 143 0.58 4.62 11.38
C GLY A 143 -0.59 3.95 10.67
N VAL A 144 -0.40 2.76 10.09
CA VAL A 144 -1.39 2.09 9.24
C VAL A 144 -2.41 1.35 10.10
N GLY A 145 -2.85 1.90 11.24
CA GLY A 145 -3.96 1.34 11.99
C GLY A 145 -5.25 1.56 11.20
N PHE A 146 -5.67 0.56 10.43
CA PHE A 146 -7.03 0.51 9.89
C PHE A 146 -8.03 0.20 11.00
#